data_AF-A0A957NUG3-F1
#
_entry.id   AF-A0A957NUG3-F1
#
_cell.length_a   1.000
_cell.length_b   1.000
_cell.length_c   1.000
_cell.angle_alpha   90.00
_cell.angle_beta   90.00
_cell.angle_gamma   90.00
#
_symmetry.space_group_name_H-M   'P 1'
#
loop_
_entity.id
_entity.type
_entity.pdbx_description
1 polymer ?
#
loop_
_entity_poly.entity_id
_entity_poly.type
_entity_poly.pdbx_seq_one_letter_code
_entity_poly.pdbx_strand_id
1 'polypeptide(L)'
;GRNLQFCHQLINYDLPWNPMRVEQRIGRLHRLGQQHDVTIFNLSCNETIEAHIIELLARKIRMFELVIGELDLILGNLEGAKSFEDLLRQAWESSDSEADLAERMDTLANVLTRARQIYERVRESNFMLDESLDSER
;
A
#
# COMPACT_ATOMS: atom_id res chain seq x y z
N GLY A 1 1.84 -4.18 22.15
CA GLY A 1 1.65 -2.84 21.55
C GLY A 1 0.94 -1.93 22.54
N ARG A 2 1.24 -0.63 22.53
CA ARG A 2 0.53 0.34 23.41
C ARG A 2 -0.80 0.76 22.77
N ASN A 3 -1.83 0.94 23.61
CA ASN A 3 -3.14 1.40 23.16
C ASN A 3 -3.15 2.94 23.07
N LEU A 4 -3.39 3.49 21.87
CA LEU A 4 -3.30 4.93 21.57
C LEU A 4 -4.62 5.47 20.99
N GLN A 5 -5.75 4.85 21.31
CA GLN A 5 -7.08 5.22 20.80
C GLN A 5 -7.52 6.65 21.16
N PHE A 6 -6.85 7.32 22.11
CA PHE A 6 -7.08 8.73 22.44
C PHE A 6 -6.32 9.69 21.52
N CYS A 7 -5.33 9.21 20.78
CA CYS A 7 -4.58 10.00 19.80
C CYS A 7 -5.29 9.96 18.44
N HIS A 8 -5.29 11.09 17.75
CA HIS A 8 -5.83 11.22 16.39
C HIS A 8 -4.80 11.84 15.41
N GLN A 9 -3.56 12.05 15.85
CA GLN A 9 -2.47 12.54 15.00
C GLN A 9 -1.30 11.57 15.05
N LEU A 10 -0.80 11.18 13.88
CA LEU A 10 0.37 10.32 13.71
C LEU A 10 1.43 11.07 12.91
N ILE A 11 2.65 11.19 13.44
CA ILE A 11 3.80 11.76 12.73
C ILE A 11 4.81 10.64 12.52
N ASN A 12 5.04 10.24 11.27
CA ASN A 12 6.09 9.31 10.88
C ASN A 12 7.36 10.12 10.55
N TYR A 13 8.41 9.92 11.36
CA TYR A 13 9.74 10.46 11.09
C TYR A 13 10.43 9.66 9.97
N ASP A 14 10.21 8.35 9.98
CA ASP A 14 10.57 7.39 8.95
C ASP A 14 9.28 6.66 8.50
N LEU A 15 9.00 6.69 7.19
CA LEU A 15 7.92 5.89 6.64
C LEU A 15 8.46 4.47 6.35
N PRO A 16 7.90 3.42 6.97
CA PRO A 16 8.29 2.07 6.63
C PRO A 16 7.86 1.77 5.20
N TRP A 17 8.79 1.22 4.42
CA TRP A 17 8.56 0.75 3.05
C TRP A 17 7.44 -0.27 2.94
N ASN A 18 7.13 -0.97 4.04
CA ASN A 18 6.07 -1.97 4.07
C ASN A 18 4.71 -1.35 4.47
N PRO A 19 3.74 -1.21 3.55
CA PRO A 19 2.40 -0.67 3.83
C PRO A 19 1.68 -1.33 5.00
N MET A 20 1.82 -2.65 5.15
CA MET A 20 1.24 -3.39 6.28
C MET A 20 1.67 -2.78 7.61
N ARG A 21 2.94 -2.38 7.73
CA ARG A 21 3.45 -1.76 8.94
C ARG A 21 2.87 -0.36 9.14
N VAL A 22 2.65 0.39 8.07
CA VAL A 22 2.00 1.72 8.16
C VAL A 22 0.56 1.55 8.65
N GLU A 23 -0.22 0.67 8.04
CA GLU A 23 -1.62 0.50 8.41
C GLU A 23 -1.78 -0.10 9.81
N GLN A 24 -0.89 -1.00 10.23
CA GLN A 24 -0.83 -1.45 11.62
C GLN A 24 -0.48 -0.33 12.61
N ARG A 25 0.26 0.72 12.19
CA ARG A 25 0.47 1.93 13.01
C ARG A 25 -0.81 2.75 13.08
N ILE A 26 -1.47 2.98 11.94
CA ILE A 26 -2.72 3.75 11.82
C ILE A 26 -3.83 3.10 12.66
N GLY A 27 -4.00 1.78 12.59
CA GLY A 27 -4.99 1.01 13.36
C GLY A 27 -4.80 1.02 14.89
N ARG A 28 -3.73 1.63 15.41
CA ARG A 28 -3.59 1.93 16.85
C ARG A 28 -4.34 3.19 17.28
N LEU A 29 -4.58 4.11 16.34
CA LEU A 29 -5.27 5.39 16.52
C LEU A 29 -6.69 5.34 15.93
N HIS A 30 -6.83 4.74 14.75
CA HIS A 30 -8.08 4.62 14.01
C HIS A 30 -8.82 3.32 14.38
N ARG A 31 -9.71 3.40 15.37
CA ARG A 31 -10.57 2.28 15.80
C ARG A 31 -12.00 2.73 16.04
N LEU A 32 -12.91 1.75 16.10
CA LEU A 32 -14.32 1.97 16.49
C LEU A 32 -14.38 2.77 17.79
N GLY A 33 -15.08 3.92 17.75
CA GLY A 33 -15.21 4.85 18.87
C GLY A 33 -14.29 6.08 18.82
N GLN A 34 -13.36 6.16 17.86
CA GLN A 34 -12.61 7.40 17.59
C GLN A 34 -13.58 8.52 17.18
N GLN A 35 -13.50 9.67 17.84
CA GLN A 35 -14.42 10.81 17.66
C GLN A 35 -13.81 11.94 16.82
N HIS A 36 -12.51 11.85 16.52
CA HIS A 36 -11.77 12.87 15.77
C HIS A 36 -11.19 12.26 14.49
N ASP A 37 -11.13 13.06 13.42
CA ASP A 37 -10.48 12.65 12.19
C ASP A 37 -9.00 12.32 12.44
N VAL A 38 -8.56 11.16 11.95
CA VAL A 38 -7.17 10.72 12.10
C VAL A 38 -6.34 11.39 11.01
N THR A 39 -5.39 12.23 11.43
CA THR A 39 -4.46 12.90 10.52
C THR A 39 -3.07 12.26 10.60
N ILE A 40 -2.48 11.98 9.44
CA ILE A 40 -1.17 11.34 9.33
C ILE A 40 -0.20 12.27 8.61
N PHE A 41 0.92 12.56 9.24
CA PHE A 41 2.02 13.34 8.69
C PHE A 41 3.20 12.40 8.42
N ASN A 42 3.69 12.39 7.19
CA ASN A 42 4.90 11.68 6.81
C ASN A 42 5.99 12.70 6.53
N LEU A 43 7.06 12.67 7.32
CA LEU A 43 8.22 13.52 7.09
C LEU A 43 9.12 12.85 6.06
N SER A 44 9.58 13.63 5.10
CA SER A 44 10.59 13.22 4.12
C SER A 44 11.58 14.36 3.92
N CYS A 45 12.82 14.02 3.58
CA CYS A 45 13.78 15.01 3.12
C CYS A 45 13.49 15.31 1.65
N ASN A 46 13.45 16.59 1.27
CA ASN A 46 13.25 16.96 -0.13
C ASN A 46 14.41 16.46 -0.99
N GLU A 47 14.11 16.14 -2.26
CA GLU A 47 15.10 15.71 -3.26
C GLU A 47 15.89 14.45 -2.87
N THR A 48 15.29 13.58 -2.04
CA THR A 48 15.84 12.26 -1.74
C THR A 48 15.01 11.15 -2.37
N ILE A 49 15.67 10.00 -2.53
CA ILE A 49 15.02 8.73 -2.88
C ILE A 49 13.81 8.44 -1.99
N GLU A 50 13.88 8.74 -0.68
CA GLU A 50 12.77 8.53 0.25
C GLU A 50 11.53 9.35 -0.15
N ALA A 51 11.71 10.61 -0.55
CA ALA A 51 10.61 11.43 -1.04
C ALA A 51 10.02 10.88 -2.35
N HIS A 52 10.88 10.43 -3.27
CA HIS A 52 10.43 9.81 -4.52
C HIS A 52 9.61 8.54 -4.27
N ILE A 53 10.06 7.69 -3.35
CA ILE A 53 9.33 6.48 -2.98
C ILE A 53 8.01 6.84 -2.31
N ILE A 54 7.98 7.74 -1.34
CA ILE A 54 6.74 8.19 -0.68
C ILE A 54 5.74 8.71 -1.72
N GLU A 55 6.19 9.52 -2.67
CA GLU A 55 5.35 10.01 -3.77
C GLU A 55 4.78 8.86 -4.60
N LEU A 56 5.61 7.87 -4.93
CA LEU A 56 5.21 6.71 -5.72
C LEU A 56 4.21 5.82 -4.98
N LEU A 57 4.44 5.55 -3.69
CA LEU A 57 3.53 4.78 -2.84
C LEU A 57 2.17 5.50 -2.72
N ALA A 58 2.19 6.82 -2.50
CA ALA A 58 0.99 7.62 -2.33
C ALA A 58 0.20 7.83 -3.63
N ARG A 59 0.88 8.23 -4.72
CA ARG A 59 0.22 8.68 -5.96
C ARG A 59 -0.01 7.58 -6.97
N LYS A 60 1.00 6.75 -7.26
CA LYS A 60 0.91 5.75 -8.34
C LYS A 60 0.21 4.49 -7.85
N ILE A 61 0.64 3.98 -6.70
CA ILE A 61 0.10 2.74 -6.14
C ILE A 61 -1.21 2.99 -5.38
N ARG A 62 -1.46 4.26 -4.97
CA ARG A 62 -2.53 4.62 -4.03
C ARG A 62 -2.56 3.68 -2.85
N MET A 63 -1.38 3.41 -2.32
CA MET A 63 -1.13 2.36 -1.34
C MET A 63 -1.98 2.52 -0.08
N PHE A 64 -2.24 3.76 0.33
CA PHE A 64 -3.04 4.09 1.50
C PHE A 64 -4.55 3.88 1.29
N GLU A 65 -4.98 3.63 0.05
CA GLU A 65 -6.37 3.28 -0.27
C GLU A 65 -6.59 1.76 -0.32
N LEU A 66 -5.52 0.95 -0.39
CA LEU A 66 -5.64 -0.50 -0.37
C LEU A 66 -5.95 -1.00 1.03
N VAL A 67 -7.01 -1.81 1.15
CA VAL A 67 -7.20 -2.60 2.37
C VAL A 67 -6.09 -3.64 2.43
N ILE A 68 -5.40 -3.72 3.57
CA ILE A 68 -4.23 -4.58 3.81
C ILE A 68 -4.27 -5.93 3.09
N GLY A 69 -5.39 -6.66 3.21
CA GLY A 69 -5.52 -8.02 2.67
C GLY A 69 -5.53 -8.08 1.13
N GLU A 70 -5.90 -6.99 0.47
CA GLU A 70 -5.96 -6.90 -0.99
C GLU A 70 -4.55 -6.80 -1.58
N LEU A 71 -3.63 -6.10 -0.91
CA LEU A 71 -2.26 -5.94 -1.39
C LEU A 71 -1.53 -7.28 -1.44
N ASP A 72 -1.64 -8.10 -0.41
CA ASP A 72 -1.02 -9.43 -0.38
C ASP A 72 -1.62 -10.37 -1.45
N LEU A 73 -2.94 -10.28 -1.69
CA LEU A 73 -3.60 -11.03 -2.77
C LEU A 73 -3.13 -10.58 -4.17
N ILE A 74 -2.96 -9.27 -4.36
CA ILE A 74 -2.44 -8.68 -5.61
C ILE A 74 -0.99 -9.14 -5.84
N LEU A 75 -0.15 -9.11 -4.81
CA LEU A 75 1.26 -9.53 -4.88
C LEU A 75 1.41 -11.04 -5.09
N GLY A 76 0.58 -11.85 -4.43
CA GLY A 76 0.56 -13.30 -4.61
C GLY A 76 0.29 -13.73 -6.06
N ASN A 77 -0.46 -12.93 -6.81
CA ASN A 77 -0.79 -13.17 -8.21
C ASN A 77 0.29 -12.71 -9.21
N LEU A 78 1.26 -11.88 -8.79
CA LEU A 78 2.23 -11.28 -9.70
C LEU A 78 3.41 -12.22 -9.97
N GLU A 79 4.21 -12.57 -8.97
CA GLU A 79 5.43 -13.36 -9.16
C GLU A 79 5.88 -14.07 -7.88
N GLY A 80 5.29 -15.24 -7.60
CA GLY A 80 5.84 -16.21 -6.65
C GLY A 80 6.09 -15.67 -5.23
N ALA A 81 5.02 -15.46 -4.46
CA ALA A 81 5.04 -15.29 -2.99
C ALA A 81 6.05 -14.26 -2.41
N LYS A 82 6.55 -13.29 -3.19
CA LYS A 82 7.41 -12.23 -2.67
C LYS A 82 6.57 -11.15 -2.00
N SER A 83 7.03 -10.70 -0.83
CA SER A 83 6.40 -9.58 -0.14
C SER A 83 6.72 -8.26 -0.85
N PHE A 84 5.91 -7.23 -0.62
CA PHE A 84 6.18 -5.88 -1.13
C PHE A 84 7.57 -5.37 -0.72
N GLU A 85 7.98 -5.68 0.52
CA GLU A 85 9.29 -5.31 1.06
C GLU A 85 10.43 -5.98 0.28
N ASP A 86 10.25 -7.23 -0.16
CA ASP A 86 11.24 -7.94 -0.97
C ASP A 86 11.35 -7.34 -2.38
N LEU A 87 10.23 -6.94 -2.98
CA LEU A 87 10.23 -6.28 -4.29
C LEU A 87 10.94 -4.92 -4.24
N LEU A 88 10.68 -4.13 -3.20
CA LEU A 88 11.37 -2.86 -2.98
C LEU A 88 12.86 -3.07 -2.71
N ARG A 89 13.22 -4.05 -1.87
CA ARG A 89 14.63 -4.39 -1.61
C ARG A 89 15.34 -4.82 -2.89
N GLN A 90 14.71 -5.66 -3.70
CA GLN A 90 15.28 -6.11 -4.95
C GLN A 90 15.48 -4.93 -5.93
N ALA A 91 14.52 -4.00 -6.02
CA ALA A 91 14.66 -2.80 -6.84
C ALA A 91 15.84 -1.93 -6.37
N TRP A 92 16.01 -1.78 -5.06
CA TRP A 92 17.13 -1.05 -4.45
C TRP A 92 18.48 -1.72 -4.71
N GLU A 93 18.61 -3.01 -4.38
CA GLU A 93 19.86 -3.77 -4.51
C GLU A 93 20.32 -3.91 -5.97
N SER A 94 19.36 -3.93 -6.90
CA SER A 94 19.66 -4.02 -8.33
C SER A 94 19.92 -2.66 -8.98
N SER A 95 19.85 -1.55 -8.22
CA SER A 95 20.01 -0.21 -8.77
C SER A 95 21.44 0.29 -8.68
N ASP A 96 21.96 0.81 -9.80
CA ASP A 96 23.32 1.36 -9.88
C ASP A 96 23.36 2.88 -9.63
N SER A 97 22.20 3.55 -9.69
CA SER A 97 22.07 4.99 -9.46
C SER A 97 20.67 5.34 -8.98
N GLU A 98 20.50 6.56 -8.43
CA GLU A 98 19.19 7.09 -8.06
C GLU A 98 18.22 7.17 -9.24
N ALA A 99 18.71 7.45 -10.45
CA ALA A 99 17.89 7.48 -11.66
C ALA A 99 17.40 6.06 -12.05
N ASP A 100 18.28 5.07 -11.96
CA ASP A 100 17.93 3.66 -12.22
C ASP A 100 16.94 3.14 -11.17
N LEU A 101 17.13 3.50 -9.90
CA LEU A 101 16.19 3.16 -8.85
C LEU A 101 14.81 3.77 -9.12
N ALA A 102 14.75 5.05 -9.50
CA ALA A 102 13.48 5.71 -9.85
C ALA A 102 12.77 4.98 -11.01
N GLU A 103 13.50 4.59 -12.06
CA GLU A 103 12.93 3.85 -13.18
C GLU A 103 12.42 2.46 -12.79
N ARG A 104 13.16 1.74 -11.95
CA ARG A 104 12.75 0.43 -11.40
C ARG A 104 11.53 0.55 -10.51
N MET A 105 11.50 1.55 -9.65
CA MET A 105 10.36 1.85 -8.79
C MET A 105 9.12 2.18 -9.62
N ASP A 106 9.27 2.97 -10.69
CA ASP A 106 8.21 3.29 -11.63
C ASP A 106 7.67 2.04 -12.34
N THR A 107 8.56 1.14 -12.74
CA THR A 107 8.19 -0.15 -13.33
C THR A 107 7.38 -0.99 -12.33
N LEU A 108 7.84 -1.10 -11.09
CA LEU A 108 7.14 -1.80 -10.02
C LEU A 108 5.76 -1.19 -9.76
N ALA A 109 5.65 0.15 -9.73
CA ALA A 109 4.39 0.85 -9.56
C ALA A 109 3.38 0.52 -10.66
N ASN A 110 3.83 0.49 -11.91
CA ASN A 110 2.99 0.15 -13.06
C ASN A 110 2.49 -1.29 -12.99
N VAL A 111 3.37 -2.22 -12.61
CA VAL A 111 3.03 -3.64 -12.41
C VAL A 111 1.95 -3.79 -11.33
N LEU A 112 2.13 -3.15 -10.17
CA LEU A 112 1.17 -3.20 -9.07
C LEU A 112 -0.16 -2.54 -9.41
N THR A 113 -0.12 -1.41 -10.11
CA THR A 113 -1.33 -0.71 -10.56
C THR A 113 -2.16 -1.59 -11.49
N ARG A 114 -1.51 -2.30 -12.41
CA ARG A 114 -2.16 -3.24 -13.32
C ARG A 114 -2.72 -4.44 -12.57
N ALA A 115 -1.96 -5.02 -11.65
CA ALA A 115 -2.41 -6.15 -10.86
C ALA A 115 -3.61 -5.78 -9.97
N ARG A 116 -3.62 -4.59 -9.37
CA ARG A 116 -4.79 -4.03 -8.66
C ARG A 116 -6.02 -3.95 -9.55
N GLN A 117 -5.90 -3.39 -10.76
CA GLN A 117 -7.03 -3.29 -11.71
C GLN A 117 -7.58 -4.66 -12.14
N ILE A 118 -6.72 -5.68 -12.20
CA ILE A 118 -7.15 -7.05 -12.49
C ILE A 118 -7.90 -7.60 -11.28
N TYR A 119 -7.34 -7.44 -10.08
CA TYR A 119 -7.97 -7.89 -8.84
C TYR A 119 -9.35 -7.25 -8.63
N GLU A 120 -9.49 -5.94 -8.84
CA GLU A 120 -10.77 -5.22 -8.76
C GLU A 120 -11.79 -5.78 -9.75
N ARG A 121 -11.40 -5.99 -11.01
CA ARG A 121 -12.30 -6.57 -12.02
C ARG A 121 -12.74 -7.99 -11.68
N VAL A 122 -11.84 -8.83 -11.17
CA VAL A 122 -12.18 -10.19 -10.75
C VAL A 122 -13.14 -10.15 -9.56
N ARG A 123 -12.90 -9.26 -8.60
CA ARG A 123 -13.77 -9.08 -7.44
C ARG A 123 -15.17 -8.60 -7.83
N GLU A 124 -15.26 -7.58 -8.70
CA GLU A 124 -16.54 -7.10 -9.24
C GLU A 124 -17.27 -8.20 -10.02
N SER A 125 -16.57 -8.95 -10.87
CA SER A 125 -17.18 -10.03 -11.63
C SER A 125 -17.73 -11.13 -10.73
N ASN A 126 -17.01 -11.50 -9.66
CA ASN A 126 -17.47 -12.50 -8.70
C ASN A 126 -18.69 -11.99 -7.93
N PHE A 127 -18.70 -10.71 -7.54
CA PHE A 127 -19.84 -10.08 -6.88
C PHE A 127 -21.11 -10.11 -7.75
N MET A 128 -20.99 -9.79 -9.05
CA MET A 128 -22.12 -9.86 -9.99
C MET A 128 -22.64 -11.28 -10.21
N LEU A 129 -21.74 -12.27 -10.22
CA LEU A 129 -22.13 -13.69 -10.34
C LEU A 129 -22.92 -14.12 -9.10
N ASP A 130 -22.46 -13.79 -7.91
CA ASP A 130 -23.15 -14.13 -6.66
C ASP A 130 -24.55 -13.48 -6.59
N GLU A 131 -24.69 -12.19 -6.95
CA GLU A 131 -26.00 -11.53 -7.01
C GLU A 131 -26.95 -12.20 -8.02
N SER A 132 -26.44 -12.63 -9.18
CA SER A 132 -27.27 -13.32 -10.18
C SER A 132 -27.79 -14.67 -9.70
N LEU A 133 -26.95 -15.44 -8.98
CA LEU A 133 -27.30 -16.75 -8.43
C LEU A 133 -28.33 -16.64 -7.29
N ASP A 134 -28.27 -15.58 -6.50
CA ASP A 134 -29.24 -15.30 -5.43
C ASP A 134 -30.59 -14.80 -5.98
N SER A 135 -30.61 -14.19 -7.17
CA SER A 135 -31.85 -13.73 -7.82
C SER A 135 -32.67 -14.85 -8.49
N GLU A 136 -32.08 -16.02 -8.70
CA GLU A 136 -32.73 -17.22 -9.26
C GLU A 136 -33.33 -18.16 -8.19
N ARG A 137 -33.25 -17.80 -6.90
CA ARG A 137 -33.84 -18.53 -5.76
C ARG A 137 -35.11 -17.86 -5.24
#